data_AF-A0A0V0YN55-F1
#
_entry.id   AF-A0A0V0YN55-F1
#
_cell.length_a   1.000
_cell.length_b   1.000
_cell.length_c   1.000
_cell.angle_alpha   90.00
_cell.angle_beta   90.00
_cell.angle_gamma   90.00
#
_symmetry.space_group_name_H-M   'P 1'
#
loop_
_entity.id
_entity.type
_entity.pdbx_description
1 polymer ?
#
loop_
_entity_poly.entity_id
_entity_poly.type
_entity_poly.pdbx_seq_one_letter_code
_entity_poly.pdbx_strand_id
1 'polypeptide(L)'
;MSDSEEQKQKWLRMMHLQTPVRFSETVQSALDSVADPEDPFNKPDFCVLSYINHLFPTEPRHIGQVMADVQRQINQVDQEISEILERQSVAQLDSEALLQQTKQAMRELFAQIMDIKRQTDMSETTVKEITRDIRQLDLAKKNLTASITTLNHLHMLVSGLESLESFDEKFSRHFQPVAGYSERA
;
A
#
# COMPACT_ATOMS: atom_id res chain seq x y z
N MET A 1 -54.53 -40.59 -54.22
CA MET A 1 -53.59 -41.49 -53.52
C MET A 1 -52.12 -41.07 -53.70
N SER A 2 -51.70 -40.55 -54.86
CA SER A 2 -50.31 -40.10 -55.08
C SER A 2 -49.89 -38.91 -54.19
N ASP A 3 -50.78 -37.93 -54.01
CA ASP A 3 -50.48 -36.66 -53.31
C ASP A 3 -50.24 -36.82 -51.79
N SER A 4 -50.86 -37.83 -51.17
CA SER A 4 -50.70 -38.09 -49.73
C SER A 4 -49.39 -38.81 -49.40
N GLU A 5 -48.90 -39.67 -50.29
CA GLU A 5 -47.59 -40.32 -50.12
C GLU A 5 -46.46 -39.34 -50.43
N GLU A 6 -46.65 -38.45 -51.39
CA GLU A 6 -45.69 -37.40 -51.71
C GLU A 6 -45.57 -36.37 -50.59
N GLN A 7 -46.69 -35.99 -49.96
CA GLN A 7 -46.69 -35.21 -48.72
C GLN A 7 -45.98 -35.95 -47.59
N LYS A 8 -46.28 -37.23 -47.35
CA LYS A 8 -45.65 -38.01 -46.28
C LYS A 8 -44.14 -38.13 -46.47
N GLN A 9 -43.68 -38.32 -47.71
CA GLN A 9 -42.25 -38.31 -48.08
C GLN A 9 -41.63 -36.92 -47.91
N LYS A 10 -42.37 -35.85 -48.21
CA LYS A 10 -41.94 -34.47 -47.98
C LYS A 10 -41.79 -34.16 -46.50
N TRP A 11 -42.72 -34.60 -45.65
CA TRP A 11 -42.64 -34.48 -44.19
C TRP A 11 -41.49 -35.32 -43.63
N LEU A 12 -41.30 -36.55 -44.10
CA LEU A 12 -40.16 -37.40 -43.72
C LEU A 12 -38.81 -36.78 -44.11
N ARG A 13 -38.71 -36.16 -45.29
CA ARG A 13 -37.53 -35.39 -45.72
C ARG A 13 -37.33 -34.11 -44.92
N MET A 14 -38.39 -33.41 -44.56
CA MET A 14 -38.31 -32.25 -43.65
C MET A 14 -37.86 -32.65 -42.24
N MET A 15 -38.29 -33.82 -41.75
CA MET A 15 -37.87 -34.36 -40.45
C MET A 15 -36.40 -34.82 -40.45
N HIS A 16 -35.86 -35.18 -41.62
CA HIS A 16 -34.46 -35.54 -41.84
C HIS A 16 -33.51 -34.33 -42.08
N LEU A 17 -33.98 -33.09 -41.91
CA LEU A 17 -33.15 -31.87 -41.98
C LEU A 17 -32.64 -31.40 -40.60
N GLN A 18 -32.18 -32.33 -39.77
CA GLN A 18 -31.27 -31.99 -38.68
C GLN A 18 -29.90 -32.61 -39.00
N THR A 19 -29.21 -32.04 -39.98
CA THR A 19 -27.75 -32.12 -39.98
C THR A 19 -27.26 -31.58 -38.63
N PRO A 20 -26.45 -32.33 -37.87
CA PRO A 20 -25.92 -31.85 -36.60
C PRO A 20 -25.20 -30.52 -36.86
N VAL A 21 -25.55 -29.50 -36.09
CA VAL A 21 -24.94 -28.18 -36.20
C VAL A 21 -23.47 -28.34 -35.83
N ARG A 22 -22.58 -28.32 -36.83
CA ARG A 22 -21.15 -28.53 -36.64
C ARG A 22 -20.46 -27.18 -36.46
N PHE A 23 -20.11 -26.87 -35.21
CA PHE A 23 -19.37 -25.65 -34.89
C PHE A 23 -17.90 -25.77 -35.28
N SER A 24 -17.19 -24.64 -35.39
CA SER A 24 -15.74 -24.64 -35.59
C SER A 24 -15.03 -25.22 -34.36
N GLU A 25 -13.82 -25.76 -34.55
CA GLU A 25 -13.08 -26.48 -33.50
C GLU A 25 -12.88 -25.66 -32.22
N THR A 26 -12.63 -24.35 -32.35
CA THR A 26 -12.51 -23.42 -31.22
C THR A 26 -13.83 -23.25 -30.47
N VAL A 27 -14.95 -23.17 -31.19
CA VAL A 27 -16.28 -22.98 -30.60
C VAL A 27 -16.75 -24.28 -29.95
N GLN A 28 -16.46 -25.43 -30.55
CA GLN A 28 -16.81 -26.73 -30.00
C GLN A 28 -16.05 -26.99 -28.68
N SER A 29 -14.74 -26.72 -28.65
CA SER A 29 -13.94 -26.91 -27.44
C SER A 29 -14.35 -25.97 -26.31
N ALA A 30 -14.75 -24.73 -26.62
CA ALA A 30 -15.28 -23.79 -25.63
C ALA A 30 -16.66 -24.24 -25.12
N LEU A 31 -17.50 -24.80 -25.98
CA LEU A 31 -18.81 -25.31 -25.63
C LEU A 31 -18.69 -26.55 -24.74
N ASP A 32 -17.82 -27.50 -25.08
CA ASP A 32 -17.57 -28.73 -24.30
C ASP A 32 -16.96 -28.44 -22.91
N SER A 33 -16.32 -27.28 -22.72
CA SER A 33 -15.80 -26.83 -21.42
C SER A 33 -16.87 -26.23 -20.49
N VAL A 34 -18.00 -25.78 -21.04
CA VAL A 34 -19.06 -25.06 -20.31
C VAL A 34 -20.32 -25.91 -20.19
N ALA A 35 -20.58 -26.76 -21.18
CA ALA A 35 -21.73 -27.65 -21.24
C ALA A 35 -21.55 -28.84 -20.27
N ASP A 36 -22.63 -29.19 -19.58
CA ASP A 36 -22.68 -30.44 -18.83
C ASP A 36 -22.70 -31.61 -19.83
N PRO A 37 -21.70 -32.52 -19.80
CA PRO A 37 -21.63 -33.64 -20.73
C PRO A 37 -22.76 -34.66 -20.52
N GLU A 38 -23.43 -34.66 -19.36
CA GLU A 38 -24.54 -35.55 -19.06
C GLU A 38 -25.90 -34.98 -19.53
N ASP A 39 -25.96 -33.70 -19.91
CA ASP A 39 -27.20 -33.10 -20.40
C ASP A 39 -27.55 -33.64 -21.80
N PRO A 40 -28.69 -34.34 -21.94
CA PRO A 40 -29.13 -34.88 -23.22
C PRO A 40 -29.29 -33.81 -24.32
N PHE A 41 -29.55 -32.54 -23.98
CA PHE A 41 -29.68 -31.44 -24.94
C PHE A 41 -28.35 -31.02 -25.59
N ASN A 42 -27.21 -31.37 -24.98
CA ASN A 42 -25.88 -31.02 -25.50
C ASN A 42 -25.32 -32.07 -26.46
N LYS A 43 -26.01 -33.20 -26.66
CA LYS A 43 -25.57 -34.27 -27.55
C LYS A 43 -25.83 -33.91 -29.02
N PRO A 44 -24.86 -34.12 -29.93
CA PRO A 44 -25.00 -33.78 -31.34
C PRO A 44 -26.11 -34.59 -32.05
N ASP A 45 -26.44 -35.77 -31.52
CA ASP A 45 -27.49 -36.67 -32.04
C ASP A 45 -28.82 -36.54 -31.27
N PHE A 46 -29.05 -35.42 -30.58
CA PHE A 46 -30.27 -35.22 -29.79
C PHE A 46 -31.52 -35.27 -30.68
N CYS A 47 -32.35 -36.29 -30.47
CA CYS A 47 -33.64 -36.43 -31.12
C CYS A 47 -34.76 -36.02 -30.15
N VAL A 48 -35.37 -34.87 -30.42
CA VAL A 48 -36.48 -34.31 -29.64
C VAL A 48 -37.62 -35.32 -29.47
N LEU A 49 -37.95 -36.06 -30.53
CA LEU A 49 -39.04 -37.04 -30.52
C LEU A 49 -38.72 -38.26 -29.64
N SER A 50 -37.50 -38.79 -29.67
CA SER A 50 -37.12 -39.89 -28.80
C SER A 50 -37.02 -39.45 -27.34
N TYR A 51 -36.57 -38.22 -27.09
CA TYR A 51 -36.52 -37.63 -25.76
C TYR A 51 -37.91 -37.41 -25.16
N ILE A 52 -38.83 -36.81 -25.93
CA ILE A 52 -40.23 -36.64 -25.51
C ILE A 52 -40.92 -37.99 -25.28
N ASN A 53 -40.72 -38.97 -26.16
CA ASN A 53 -41.28 -40.31 -26.00
C ASN A 53 -40.64 -41.09 -24.84
N HIS A 54 -39.40 -40.76 -24.46
CA HIS A 54 -38.76 -41.31 -23.26
C HIS A 54 -39.32 -40.70 -21.98
N LEU A 55 -39.57 -39.38 -21.99
CA LEU A 55 -40.20 -38.67 -20.88
C LEU A 55 -41.70 -39.01 -20.73
N PHE A 56 -42.37 -39.32 -21.84
CA PHE A 56 -43.81 -39.64 -21.86
C PHE A 56 -44.11 -40.88 -22.73
N PRO A 57 -43.80 -42.10 -22.25
CA PRO A 57 -43.90 -43.32 -23.06
C PRO A 57 -45.33 -43.68 -23.47
N THR A 58 -46.31 -43.63 -22.55
CA THR A 58 -47.76 -43.73 -22.83
C THR A 58 -48.59 -43.40 -21.56
N GLU A 59 -49.79 -42.84 -21.70
CA GLU A 59 -50.77 -42.44 -20.66
C GLU A 59 -50.56 -41.12 -19.88
N PRO A 60 -51.67 -40.38 -19.57
CA PRO A 60 -51.65 -39.09 -18.86
C PRO A 60 -51.17 -39.15 -17.39
N ARG A 61 -50.99 -40.36 -16.81
CA ARG A 61 -50.52 -40.54 -15.43
C ARG A 61 -49.05 -40.17 -15.23
N HIS A 62 -48.24 -40.25 -16.28
CA HIS A 62 -46.81 -39.91 -16.25
C HIS A 62 -46.57 -38.39 -16.16
N ILE A 63 -47.52 -37.57 -16.64
CA ILE A 63 -47.45 -36.11 -16.52
C ILE A 63 -47.49 -35.67 -15.05
N GLY A 64 -48.33 -36.31 -14.23
CA GLY A 64 -48.41 -36.00 -12.80
C GLY A 64 -47.11 -36.31 -12.04
N GLN A 65 -46.40 -37.37 -12.44
CA GLN A 65 -45.10 -37.73 -11.84
C GLN A 65 -44.01 -36.74 -12.24
N VAL A 66 -43.91 -36.40 -13.53
CA VAL A 66 -42.96 -35.39 -14.01
C VAL A 66 -43.23 -34.02 -13.37
N MET A 67 -44.50 -33.63 -13.22
CA MET A 67 -44.85 -32.40 -12.51
C MET A 67 -44.44 -32.45 -11.03
N ALA A 68 -44.61 -33.59 -10.35
CA ALA A 68 -44.17 -33.76 -8.97
C ALA A 68 -42.64 -33.74 -8.84
N ASP A 69 -41.92 -34.29 -9.81
CA ASP A 69 -40.46 -34.26 -9.87
C ASP A 69 -39.93 -32.85 -10.12
N VAL A 70 -40.52 -32.11 -11.06
CA VAL A 70 -40.20 -30.70 -11.30
C VAL A 70 -40.53 -29.86 -10.07
N GLN A 71 -41.68 -30.08 -9.42
CA GLN A 71 -42.02 -29.37 -8.19
C GLN A 71 -41.02 -29.67 -7.06
N ARG A 72 -40.55 -30.91 -6.96
CA ARG A 72 -39.51 -31.29 -5.99
C ARG A 72 -38.20 -30.59 -6.29
N GLN A 73 -37.79 -30.53 -7.56
CA GLN A 73 -36.60 -29.81 -7.98
C GLN A 73 -36.72 -28.31 -7.72
N ILE A 74 -37.87 -27.69 -7.99
CA ILE A 74 -38.14 -26.29 -7.65
C ILE A 74 -37.97 -26.08 -6.15
N ASN A 75 -38.61 -26.92 -5.32
CA ASN A 75 -38.51 -26.79 -3.87
C ASN A 75 -37.08 -26.99 -3.36
N GLN A 76 -36.32 -27.90 -3.97
CA GLN A 76 -34.91 -28.12 -3.63
C GLN A 76 -34.06 -26.89 -3.98
N VAL A 77 -34.23 -26.36 -5.19
CA VAL A 77 -33.53 -25.14 -5.64
C VAL A 77 -33.91 -23.94 -4.78
N ASP A 78 -35.18 -23.78 -4.41
CA ASP A 78 -35.62 -22.72 -3.50
C ASP A 78 -34.99 -22.83 -2.11
N GLN A 79 -34.80 -24.06 -1.60
CA GLN A 79 -34.09 -24.30 -0.35
C GLN A 79 -32.61 -23.95 -0.48
N GLU A 80 -31.94 -24.39 -1.55
CA GLU A 80 -30.54 -24.07 -1.84
C GLU A 80 -30.31 -22.56 -1.97
N ILE A 81 -31.20 -21.85 -2.67
CA ILE A 81 -31.18 -20.38 -2.78
C ILE A 81 -31.31 -19.73 -1.40
N SER A 82 -32.25 -20.21 -0.58
CA SER A 82 -32.48 -19.66 0.76
C SER A 82 -31.25 -19.82 1.66
N GLU A 83 -30.62 -21.01 1.62
CA GLU A 83 -29.38 -21.28 2.37
C GLU A 83 -28.21 -20.41 1.90
N ILE A 84 -28.07 -20.19 0.59
CA ILE A 84 -27.04 -19.30 0.03
C ILE A 84 -27.27 -17.85 0.45
N LEU A 85 -28.52 -17.37 0.40
CA LEU A 85 -28.87 -16.00 0.80
C LEU A 85 -28.57 -15.74 2.27
N GLU A 86 -28.89 -16.68 3.15
CA GLU A 86 -28.58 -16.56 4.58
C GLU A 86 -27.06 -16.48 4.82
N ARG A 87 -26.29 -17.38 4.19
CA ARG A 87 -24.82 -17.36 4.27
C ARG A 87 -24.22 -16.06 3.72
N GLN A 88 -24.75 -15.56 2.61
CA GLN A 88 -24.30 -14.33 2.00
C GLN A 88 -24.61 -13.11 2.88
N SER A 89 -25.79 -13.08 3.50
CA SER A 89 -26.16 -12.00 4.43
C SER A 89 -25.20 -11.93 5.63
N VAL A 90 -24.83 -13.06 6.21
CA VAL A 90 -23.87 -13.12 7.32
C VAL A 90 -22.48 -12.66 6.85
N ALA A 91 -22.00 -13.16 5.71
CA ALA A 91 -20.71 -12.79 5.15
C ALA A 91 -20.63 -11.28 4.77
N GLN A 92 -21.73 -10.68 4.34
CA GLN A 92 -21.81 -9.24 4.04
C GLN A 92 -21.67 -8.38 5.30
N LEU A 93 -22.30 -8.77 6.42
CA LEU A 93 -22.17 -8.06 7.69
C LEU A 93 -20.73 -8.09 8.21
N ASP A 94 -20.10 -9.27 8.16
CA ASP A 94 -18.70 -9.43 8.57
C ASP A 94 -17.75 -8.62 7.68
N SER A 95 -18.01 -8.58 6.37
CA SER A 95 -17.22 -7.79 5.42
C SER A 95 -17.30 -6.29 5.70
N GLU A 96 -18.50 -5.76 5.95
CA GLU A 96 -18.67 -4.34 6.28
C GLU A 96 -17.99 -4.00 7.61
N ALA A 97 -18.13 -4.85 8.63
CA ALA A 97 -17.45 -4.66 9.91
C ALA A 97 -15.92 -4.62 9.76
N LEU A 98 -15.35 -5.54 8.98
CA LEU A 98 -13.91 -5.58 8.69
C LEU A 98 -13.45 -4.33 7.91
N LEU A 99 -14.24 -3.88 6.93
CA LEU A 99 -13.96 -2.65 6.19
C LEU A 99 -13.99 -1.41 7.09
N GLN A 100 -14.95 -1.31 8.01
CA GLN A 100 -15.01 -0.22 8.98
C GLN A 100 -13.80 -0.24 9.92
N GLN A 101 -13.41 -1.40 10.43
CA GLN A 101 -12.22 -1.55 11.27
C GLN A 101 -10.95 -1.15 10.51
N THR A 102 -10.81 -1.58 9.25
CA THR A 102 -9.67 -1.24 8.39
C THR A 102 -9.62 0.27 8.13
N LYS A 103 -10.77 0.90 7.82
CA LYS A 103 -10.86 2.36 7.65
C LYS A 103 -10.46 3.10 8.93
N GLN A 104 -10.87 2.61 10.10
CA GLN A 104 -10.54 3.21 11.37
C GLN A 104 -9.03 3.13 11.67
N ALA A 105 -8.43 1.95 11.50
CA ALA A 105 -6.98 1.77 11.63
C ALA A 105 -6.21 2.68 10.66
N MET A 106 -6.70 2.84 9.43
CA MET A 106 -6.09 3.74 8.45
C MET A 106 -6.12 5.20 8.91
N ARG A 107 -7.23 5.69 9.50
CA ARG A 107 -7.30 7.04 10.07
C ARG A 107 -6.32 7.24 11.22
N GLU A 108 -6.21 6.25 12.10
CA GLU A 108 -5.28 6.30 13.23
C GLU A 108 -3.82 6.35 12.76
N LEU A 109 -3.47 5.55 11.75
CA LEU A 109 -2.15 5.60 11.13
C LEU A 109 -1.85 6.96 10.50
N PHE A 110 -2.82 7.56 9.80
CA PHE A 110 -2.65 8.91 9.25
C PHE A 110 -2.44 9.96 10.34
N ALA A 111 -3.18 9.87 11.44
CA ALA A 111 -2.98 10.78 12.58
C ALA A 111 -1.58 10.64 13.16
N GLN A 112 -1.11 9.40 13.38
CA GLN A 112 0.24 9.13 13.87
C GLN A 112 1.33 9.66 12.92
N ILE A 113 1.18 9.46 11.62
CA ILE A 113 2.13 9.98 10.62
C ILE A 113 2.17 11.51 10.65
N MET A 114 1.01 12.16 10.76
CA MET A 114 0.92 13.61 10.85
C MET A 114 1.56 14.15 12.14
N ASP A 115 1.39 13.45 13.26
CA ASP A 115 2.03 13.80 14.53
C ASP A 115 3.56 13.64 14.46
N ILE A 116 4.04 12.54 13.89
CA ILE A 116 5.48 12.32 13.65
C ILE A 116 6.04 13.44 12.79
N LYS A 117 5.37 13.77 11.67
CA LYS A 117 5.80 14.85 10.78
C LYS A 117 5.89 16.18 11.53
N ARG A 118 4.86 16.54 12.30
CA ARG A 118 4.85 17.77 13.11
C ARG A 118 6.00 17.77 14.12
N GLN A 119 6.26 16.65 14.78
CA GLN A 119 7.35 16.53 15.75
C GLN A 119 8.72 16.64 15.06
N THR A 120 8.89 16.08 13.86
CA THR A 120 10.10 16.21 13.06
C THR A 120 10.35 17.67 12.65
N ASP A 121 9.33 18.38 12.17
CA ASP A 121 9.46 19.80 11.78
C ASP A 121 9.86 20.69 12.98
N MET A 122 9.27 20.43 14.16
CA MET A 122 9.66 21.10 15.41
C MET A 122 11.08 20.75 15.84
N SER A 123 11.47 19.48 15.71
CA SER A 123 12.82 19.01 16.02
C SER A 123 13.86 19.67 15.10
N GLU A 124 13.57 19.77 13.80
CA GLU A 124 14.45 20.43 12.83
C GLU A 124 14.69 21.90 13.22
N THR A 125 13.63 22.62 13.59
CA THR A 125 13.72 24.01 14.03
C THR A 125 14.57 24.13 15.29
N THR A 126 14.33 23.28 16.28
CA THR A 126 15.11 23.24 17.52
C THR A 126 16.60 22.97 17.25
N VAL A 127 16.92 22.00 16.39
CA VAL A 127 18.31 21.66 16.03
C VAL A 127 18.99 22.82 15.30
N LYS A 128 18.28 23.52 14.41
CA LYS A 128 18.79 24.73 13.75
C LYS A 128 19.16 25.82 14.75
N GLU A 129 18.31 26.06 15.75
CA GLU A 129 18.57 27.03 16.82
C GLU A 129 19.79 26.63 17.66
N ILE A 130 19.86 25.37 18.11
CA ILE A 130 21.02 24.86 18.86
C ILE A 130 22.31 25.03 18.06
N THR A 131 22.28 24.70 16.76
CA THR A 131 23.47 24.82 15.89
C THR A 131 23.90 26.27 15.71
N ARG A 132 22.93 27.20 15.60
CA ARG A 132 23.21 28.64 15.54
C ARG A 132 23.88 29.10 16.84
N ASP A 133 23.37 28.68 17.99
CA ASP A 133 23.87 29.10 19.28
C ASP A 133 25.26 28.52 19.57
N ILE A 134 25.52 27.26 19.18
CA ILE A 134 26.87 26.65 19.19
C ILE A 134 27.85 27.50 18.36
N ARG A 135 27.45 27.95 17.16
CA ARG A 135 28.29 28.80 16.32
C ARG A 135 28.59 30.14 16.98
N GLN A 136 27.61 30.76 17.63
CA GLN A 136 27.81 32.01 18.38
C GLN A 136 28.77 31.82 19.55
N LEU A 137 28.63 30.72 20.30
CA LEU A 137 29.55 30.37 21.39
C LEU A 137 30.97 30.12 20.89
N ASP A 138 31.15 29.46 19.73
CA ASP A 138 32.48 29.26 19.13
C ASP A 138 33.16 30.58 18.74
N LEU A 139 32.40 31.52 18.18
CA LEU A 139 32.89 32.87 17.88
C LEU A 139 33.28 33.62 19.14
N ALA A 140 32.44 33.57 20.19
CA ALA A 140 32.75 34.18 21.47
C ALA A 140 34.03 33.59 22.09
N LYS A 141 34.19 32.26 22.06
CA LYS A 141 35.38 31.58 22.54
C LYS A 141 36.63 32.00 21.77
N LYS A 142 36.57 32.12 20.44
CA LYS A 142 37.69 32.60 19.61
C LYS A 142 38.07 34.03 19.96
N ASN A 143 37.09 34.93 20.08
CA ASN A 143 37.33 36.32 20.47
C ASN A 143 37.98 36.41 21.85
N LEU A 144 37.47 35.67 22.84
CA LEU A 144 38.04 35.62 24.19
C LEU A 144 39.47 35.09 24.19
N THR A 145 39.73 34.02 23.41
CA THR A 145 41.07 33.44 23.28
C THR A 145 42.04 34.47 22.70
N ALA A 146 41.63 35.18 21.63
CA ALA A 146 42.44 36.25 21.04
C ALA A 146 42.70 37.38 22.05
N SER A 147 41.68 37.83 22.79
CA SER A 147 41.83 38.85 23.83
C SER A 147 42.82 38.42 24.92
N ILE A 148 42.74 37.18 25.41
CA ILE A 148 43.67 36.64 26.40
C ILE A 148 45.10 36.60 25.84
N THR A 149 45.28 36.12 24.60
CA THR A 149 46.59 36.10 23.96
C THR A 149 47.17 37.51 23.83
N THR A 150 46.37 38.49 23.40
CA THR A 150 46.84 39.89 23.30
C THR A 150 47.20 40.46 24.66
N LEU A 151 46.42 40.16 25.71
CA LEU A 151 46.71 40.60 27.07
C LEU A 151 48.02 39.99 27.58
N ASN A 152 48.26 38.71 27.33
CA ASN A 152 49.52 38.04 27.69
C ASN A 152 50.72 38.69 26.98
N HIS A 153 50.57 39.05 25.70
CA HIS A 153 51.62 39.79 24.99
C HIS A 153 51.87 41.17 25.60
N LEU A 154 50.82 41.90 25.96
CA LEU A 154 50.96 43.20 26.65
C LEU A 154 51.62 43.06 28.01
N HIS A 155 51.25 42.06 28.80
CA HIS A 155 51.88 41.76 30.08
C HIS A 155 53.38 41.50 29.90
N MET A 156 53.77 40.67 28.92
CA MET A 156 55.19 40.42 28.62
C MET A 156 55.96 41.70 28.25
N LEU A 157 55.35 42.60 27.48
CA LEU A 157 55.96 43.88 27.10
C LEU A 157 56.17 44.79 28.32
N VAL A 158 55.16 44.91 29.19
CA VAL A 158 55.25 45.71 30.42
C VAL A 158 56.33 45.16 31.34
N SER A 159 56.36 43.86 31.60
CA SER A 159 57.42 43.24 32.42
C SER A 159 58.82 43.41 31.81
N GLY A 160 58.94 43.40 30.48
CA GLY A 160 60.19 43.70 29.79
C GLY A 160 60.64 45.15 29.98
N LEU A 161 59.70 46.11 29.94
CA LEU A 161 59.97 47.52 30.19
C LEU A 161 60.41 47.76 31.64
N GLU A 162 59.71 47.18 32.61
CA GLU A 162 60.08 47.25 34.03
C GLU A 162 61.49 46.69 34.28
N SER A 163 61.85 45.60 33.58
CA SER A 163 63.20 45.03 33.65
C SER A 163 64.25 46.00 33.10
N LEU A 164 63.97 46.65 31.96
CA LEU A 164 64.87 47.62 31.35
C LEU A 164 65.05 48.87 32.23
N GLU A 165 63.97 49.37 32.82
CA GLU A 165 64.00 50.48 33.77
C GLU A 165 64.84 50.13 35.01
N SER A 166 64.72 48.90 35.53
CA SER A 166 65.58 48.42 36.61
C SER A 166 67.07 48.38 36.22
N PHE A 167 67.39 48.00 34.97
CA PHE A 167 68.77 48.04 34.49
C PHE A 167 69.30 49.47 34.36
N ASP A 168 68.49 50.40 33.84
CA ASP A 168 68.85 51.81 33.73
C ASP A 168 69.06 52.45 35.11
N GLU A 169 68.17 52.22 36.08
CA GLU A 169 68.35 52.68 37.46
C GLU A 169 69.66 52.17 38.08
N LYS A 170 69.97 50.88 37.88
CA LYS A 170 71.22 50.27 38.38
C LYS A 170 72.44 50.89 37.69
N PHE A 171 72.38 51.08 36.38
CA PHE A 171 73.46 51.69 35.61
C PHE A 171 73.70 53.14 36.04
N SER A 172 72.64 53.93 36.19
CA SER A 172 72.67 55.32 36.62
C SER A 172 73.21 55.48 38.06
N ARG A 173 72.86 54.57 38.98
CA ARG A 173 73.47 54.54 40.33
C ARG A 173 74.95 54.18 40.31
N HIS A 174 75.38 53.30 39.41
CA HIS A 174 76.79 52.93 39.29
C HIS A 174 77.66 54.05 38.69
N PHE A 175 77.05 54.94 37.90
CA PHE A 175 77.70 56.08 37.24
C PHE A 175 77.38 57.45 37.88
N GLN A 176 76.88 57.52 39.12
CA GLN A 176 76.89 58.79 39.85
C GLN A 176 78.32 59.29 39.98
N PRO A 177 78.63 60.55 39.58
CA PRO A 177 79.98 61.04 39.58
C PRO A 177 80.50 61.08 41.01
N VAL A 178 81.74 60.65 41.18
CA VAL A 178 82.60 60.90 42.34
C VAL A 178 82.86 62.43 42.40
N ALA A 179 81.81 63.23 42.65
CA ALA A 179 81.86 64.68 42.78
C ALA A 179 82.20 65.08 44.24
N GLY A 180 83.20 64.40 44.81
CA GLY A 180 83.65 64.62 46.19
C GLY A 180 85.17 64.74 46.36
N TYR A 181 85.94 64.74 45.27
CA TYR A 181 87.41 64.85 45.34
C TYR A 181 87.91 66.05 44.54
N SER A 182 87.66 67.26 45.02
CA SER A 182 88.51 68.43 44.71
C SER A 182 88.22 69.58 45.67
N GLU A 183 88.74 69.51 46.90
CA GLU A 183 89.01 70.71 47.71
C GLU A 183 89.91 70.35 48.91
N ARG A 184 91.20 70.12 48.63
CA ARG A 184 92.28 70.31 49.60
C ARG A 184 93.54 70.75 48.86
N ALA A 185 93.66 72.06 48.67
CA ALA A 185 94.91 72.78 48.47
C ALA A 185 94.82 74.07 49.29
#